data_AF-A0A7V8JK86-F1
#
_entry.id   AF-A0A7V8JK86-F1
#
_cell.length_a   1.000
_cell.length_b   1.000
_cell.length_c   1.000
_cell.angle_alpha   90.00
_cell.angle_beta   90.00
_cell.angle_gamma   90.00
#
_symmetry.space_group_name_H-M   'P 1'
#
loop_
_entity.id
_entity.type
_entity.pdbx_description
1 polymer ?
#
loop_
_entity_poly.entity_id
_entity_poly.type
_entity_poly.pdbx_seq_one_letter_code
_entity_poly.pdbx_strand_id
1 'polypeptide(L)'
;MHPVVALVTAGVEMDVLGLTHAEYPAAQREAVVSLHPRGPDFKEQIIQAFHDGICHKPHTTFGNVKADVLADKDPHFHRGNFCSVIRQSAWA
;
A
#
# COMPACT_ATOMS: atom_id res chain seq x y z
N MET A 1 16.90 10.29 -5.43
CA MET A 1 16.29 9.88 -4.14
C MET A 1 17.41 9.66 -3.14
N HIS A 2 17.29 10.12 -1.89
CA HIS A 2 18.33 9.90 -0.88
C HIS A 2 18.48 8.38 -0.60
N PRO A 3 19.71 7.83 -0.43
CA PRO A 3 19.92 6.38 -0.30
C PRO A 3 19.09 5.73 0.82
N VAL A 4 18.91 6.42 1.94
CA VAL A 4 18.07 5.93 3.05
C VAL A 4 16.60 5.81 2.65
N VAL A 5 16.08 6.76 1.85
CA VAL A 5 14.70 6.69 1.35
C VAL A 5 14.55 5.50 0.41
N ALA A 6 15.51 5.29 -0.48
CA ALA A 6 15.49 4.15 -1.40
C ALA A 6 15.52 2.80 -0.65
N LEU A 7 16.36 2.69 0.39
CA LEU A 7 16.45 1.48 1.21
C LEU A 7 15.14 1.18 1.96
N VAL A 8 14.51 2.21 2.54
CA VAL A 8 13.21 2.07 3.21
C VAL A 8 12.12 1.65 2.23
N THR A 9 12.08 2.26 1.04
CA THR A 9 11.13 1.89 -0.02
C THR A 9 11.32 0.43 -0.42
N ALA A 10 12.54 0.00 -0.71
CA ALA A 10 12.83 -1.38 -1.10
C ALA A 10 12.42 -2.39 -0.01
N GLY A 11 12.62 -2.05 1.27
CA GLY A 11 12.17 -2.88 2.39
C GLY A 11 10.65 -3.07 2.42
N VAL A 12 9.88 -1.99 2.25
CA VAL A 12 8.40 -2.05 2.20
C VAL A 12 7.93 -2.82 0.97
N GLU A 13 8.52 -2.56 -0.19
CA GLU A 13 8.20 -3.23 -1.44
C GLU A 13 8.44 -4.74 -1.36
N MET A 14 9.53 -5.17 -0.72
CA MET A 14 9.80 -6.59 -0.50
C MET A 14 8.85 -7.19 0.54
N ASP A 15 8.72 -6.57 1.72
CA ASP A 15 8.06 -7.18 2.87
C ASP A 15 6.52 -7.23 2.72
N VAL A 16 5.95 -6.18 2.11
CA VAL A 16 4.50 -5.98 1.96
C VAL A 16 4.01 -6.42 0.58
N LEU A 17 4.70 -5.99 -0.48
CA LEU A 17 4.27 -6.26 -1.86
C LEU A 17 4.89 -7.54 -2.45
N GLY A 18 5.93 -8.07 -1.81
CA GLY A 18 6.65 -9.26 -2.30
C GLY A 18 7.54 -8.99 -3.51
N LEU A 19 7.83 -7.72 -3.82
CA LEU A 19 8.73 -7.37 -4.93
C LEU A 19 10.14 -7.88 -4.64
N THR A 20 10.81 -8.39 -5.68
CA THR A 20 12.16 -8.99 -5.62
C THR A 20 12.35 -10.06 -4.55
N HIS A 21 11.27 -10.60 -3.95
CA HIS A 21 11.33 -11.58 -2.86
C HIS A 21 12.16 -12.82 -3.20
N ALA A 22 12.12 -13.28 -4.46
CA ALA A 22 12.90 -14.42 -4.94
C ALA A 22 14.40 -14.15 -5.05
N GLU A 23 14.81 -12.89 -5.11
CA GLU A 23 16.22 -12.48 -5.17
C GLU A 23 16.91 -12.55 -3.79
N TYR A 24 16.12 -12.65 -2.71
CA TYR A 24 16.63 -12.82 -1.35
C TYR A 24 16.72 -14.31 -0.96
N PRO A 25 17.88 -14.79 -0.49
CA PRO A 25 18.04 -16.14 0.03
C PRO A 25 16.98 -16.48 1.09
N ALA A 26 16.42 -17.68 1.02
CA ALA A 26 15.39 -18.14 1.98
C ALA A 26 15.85 -17.99 3.43
N ALA A 27 17.10 -18.36 3.74
CA ALA A 27 17.67 -18.23 5.07
C ALA A 27 17.66 -16.80 5.63
N GLN A 28 17.85 -15.77 4.78
CA GLN A 28 17.77 -14.38 5.23
C GLN A 28 16.33 -13.97 5.54
N ARG A 29 15.39 -14.36 4.68
CA ARG A 29 13.96 -14.10 4.87
C ARG A 29 13.43 -14.78 6.14
N GLU A 30 13.82 -16.04 6.34
CA GLU A 30 13.47 -16.85 7.52
C GLU A 30 14.06 -16.27 8.81
N ALA A 31 15.31 -15.80 8.79
CA ALA A 31 15.92 -15.15 9.95
C ALA A 31 15.14 -13.91 10.39
N VAL A 32 14.67 -13.09 9.45
CA VAL A 32 13.87 -11.88 9.75
C VAL A 32 12.54 -12.27 10.41
N VAL A 33 11.77 -13.19 9.82
CA VAL A 33 10.46 -13.57 10.39
C VAL A 33 10.59 -14.38 11.68
N SER A 34 11.73 -15.01 11.93
CA SER A 34 12.04 -15.66 13.21
C SER A 34 12.27 -14.64 14.32
N LEU A 35 13.03 -13.57 14.05
CA LEU A 35 13.28 -12.47 14.99
C LEU A 35 12.09 -11.53 15.15
N HIS A 36 11.29 -11.37 14.10
CA HIS A 36 10.10 -10.53 14.06
C HIS A 36 8.89 -11.36 13.59
N PRO A 37 8.33 -12.22 14.47
CA PRO A 37 7.20 -13.06 14.12
C PRO A 37 6.01 -12.26 13.59
N ARG A 38 5.50 -12.67 12.44
CA ARG A 38 4.25 -12.14 11.90
C ARG A 38 3.10 -12.76 12.69
N GLY A 39 2.26 -11.92 13.30
CA GLY A 39 1.06 -12.37 14.00
C GLY A 39 0.04 -13.02 13.06
N PRO A 40 -1.04 -13.62 13.61
CA PRO A 40 -2.17 -14.08 12.80
C PRO A 40 -2.74 -12.91 11.97
N ASP A 41 -3.20 -13.20 10.77
CA ASP A 41 -3.84 -12.21 9.88
C ASP A 41 -2.97 -10.97 9.57
N PHE A 42 -1.64 -11.11 9.59
CA PHE A 42 -0.70 -9.99 9.39
C PHE A 42 -1.01 -9.11 8.17
N LYS A 43 -1.42 -9.71 7.05
CA LYS A 43 -1.80 -8.97 5.84
C LYS A 43 -3.04 -8.11 6.06
N GLU A 44 -4.07 -8.66 6.72
CA GLU A 44 -5.28 -7.91 7.07
C GLU A 44 -4.98 -6.78 8.05
N GLN A 45 -4.08 -7.01 9.00
CA GLN A 45 -3.64 -5.97 9.94
C GLN A 45 -2.92 -4.82 9.22
N ILE A 46 -2.11 -5.11 8.20
CA ILE A 46 -1.48 -4.07 7.36
C ILE A 46 -2.55 -3.26 6.62
N ILE A 47 -3.52 -3.93 5.98
CA ILE A 47 -4.59 -3.25 5.24
C ILE A 47 -5.43 -2.38 6.20
N GLN A 48 -5.76 -2.90 7.39
CA GLN A 48 -6.48 -2.16 8.42
C GLN A 48 -5.69 -0.94 8.91
N ALA A 49 -4.38 -1.07 9.16
CA ALA A 49 -3.54 0.05 9.56
C ALA A 49 -3.47 1.14 8.48
N PHE A 50 -3.41 0.75 7.20
CA PHE A 50 -3.51 1.71 6.10
C PHE A 50 -4.86 2.41 6.10
N HIS A 51 -5.97 1.67 6.25
CA HIS A 51 -7.32 2.20 6.29
C HIS A 51 -7.48 3.23 7.42
N ASP A 52 -7.11 2.88 8.65
CA ASP A 52 -7.27 3.75 9.82
C ASP A 52 -6.47 5.04 9.68
N GLY A 53 -5.31 4.97 9.02
CA GLY A 53 -4.45 6.12 8.74
C GLY A 53 -4.96 7.07 7.64
N ILE A 54 -5.96 6.68 6.84
CA ILE A 54 -6.40 7.43 5.65
C ILE A 54 -7.91 7.62 5.51
N CYS A 55 -8.74 6.86 6.23
CA CYS A 55 -10.21 6.89 6.13
C CYS A 55 -10.80 8.28 6.42
N HIS A 56 -10.14 9.06 7.27
CA HIS A 56 -10.51 10.43 7.60
C HIS A 56 -10.09 11.47 6.53
N LYS A 57 -9.40 11.06 5.47
CA LYS A 57 -8.92 11.94 4.38
C LYS A 57 -9.06 11.28 3.00
N PRO A 58 -10.27 10.80 2.64
CA PRO A 58 -10.49 9.96 1.46
C PRO A 58 -10.06 10.62 0.15
N HIS A 59 -10.20 11.94 0.05
CA HIS A 59 -9.82 12.70 -1.16
C HIS A 59 -8.31 12.68 -1.46
N THR A 60 -7.45 12.41 -0.47
CA THR A 60 -5.99 12.33 -0.66
C THR A 60 -5.53 11.04 -1.36
N THR A 61 -6.45 10.10 -1.57
CA THR A 61 -6.16 8.79 -2.17
C THR A 61 -6.27 8.80 -3.70
N PHE A 62 -6.76 9.90 -4.29
CA PHE A 62 -6.89 10.01 -5.74
C PHE A 62 -5.52 9.84 -6.43
N GLY A 63 -5.45 8.89 -7.36
CA GLY A 63 -4.25 8.60 -8.15
C GLY A 63 -3.18 7.75 -7.43
N ASN A 64 -3.49 7.14 -6.29
CA ASN A 64 -2.55 6.23 -5.61
C ASN A 64 -3.24 4.99 -5.01
N VAL A 65 -2.42 4.00 -4.61
CA VAL A 65 -2.87 2.68 -4.13
C VAL A 65 -3.76 2.72 -2.88
N LYS A 66 -3.78 3.84 -2.15
CA LYS A 66 -4.59 3.97 -0.93
C LYS A 66 -6.09 4.01 -1.23
N ALA A 67 -6.48 4.35 -2.47
CA ALA A 67 -7.87 4.26 -2.90
C ALA A 67 -8.35 2.80 -2.95
N ASP A 68 -7.44 1.85 -3.15
CA ASP A 68 -7.77 0.43 -3.14
C ASP A 68 -8.08 -0.05 -1.72
N VAL A 69 -7.28 0.37 -0.75
CA VAL A 69 -7.51 0.08 0.68
C VAL A 69 -8.85 0.60 1.16
N LEU A 70 -9.24 1.82 0.79
CA LEU A 70 -10.53 2.38 1.18
C LEU A 70 -11.70 1.64 0.55
N ALA A 71 -11.60 1.29 -0.72
CA ALA A 71 -12.65 0.55 -1.42
C ALA A 71 -12.79 -0.90 -0.92
N ASP A 72 -11.72 -1.50 -0.39
CA ASP A 72 -11.76 -2.82 0.24
C ASP A 72 -12.50 -2.79 1.59
N LYS A 73 -12.24 -1.77 2.42
CA LYS A 73 -12.77 -1.68 3.79
C LYS A 73 -14.10 -0.93 3.90
N ASP A 74 -14.45 -0.07 2.94
CA ASP A 74 -15.68 0.70 2.91
C ASP A 74 -16.43 0.50 1.58
N PRO A 75 -17.50 -0.32 1.55
CA PRO A 75 -18.34 -0.52 0.37
C PRO A 75 -19.02 0.75 -0.16
N HIS A 76 -19.11 1.80 0.66
CA HIS A 76 -19.68 3.09 0.28
C HIS A 76 -18.62 4.08 -0.23
N PHE A 77 -17.33 3.75 -0.12
CA PHE A 77 -16.27 4.56 -0.69
C PHE A 77 -16.23 4.41 -2.21
N HIS A 78 -16.41 5.54 -2.92
CA HIS A 78 -16.33 5.60 -4.37
C HIS A 78 -15.01 6.24 -4.77
N ARG A 79 -14.16 5.47 -5.47
CA ARG A 79 -12.89 5.97 -6.00
C ARG A 79 -13.13 7.13 -6.98
N GLY A 80 -12.31 8.17 -6.88
CA GLY A 80 -12.31 9.22 -7.90
C GLY A 80 -11.91 8.66 -9.27
N ASN A 81 -12.53 9.17 -10.34
CA ASN A 81 -12.29 8.71 -11.70
C ASN A 81 -11.60 9.80 -12.53
N PHE A 82 -10.32 9.58 -12.88
CA PHE A 82 -9.53 10.52 -13.67
C PHE A 82 -10.12 10.80 -15.06
N CYS A 83 -10.67 9.78 -15.73
CA CYS A 83 -11.31 9.97 -17.03
C CYS A 83 -12.59 10.82 -16.92
N SER A 84 -13.35 10.72 -15.83
CA SER A 84 -14.50 11.60 -15.58
C SER A 84 -14.06 13.04 -15.40
N VAL A 85 -12.96 13.30 -14.68
CA VAL A 85 -12.40 14.64 -14.53
C VAL A 85 -12.01 15.23 -15.90
N ILE A 86 -11.37 14.45 -16.76
CA ILE A 86 -11.04 14.89 -18.14
C ILE A 86 -12.31 15.23 -18.91
N ARG A 87 -13.31 14.34 -18.92
CA ARG A 87 -14.57 14.53 -19.68
C ARG A 87 -15.40 15.72 -19.18
N GLN A 88 -15.23 16.12 -17.94
CA GLN A 88 -15.94 17.24 -17.32
C GLN A 88 -15.13 18.55 -17.34
N SER A 89 -13.92 18.53 -17.92
CA SER A 89 -13.12 19.74 -18.11
C SER A 89 -13.86 20.75 -18.98
N ALA A 90 -13.76 22.04 -18.63
CA ALA A 90 -14.33 23.14 -19.42
C ALA A 90 -13.51 23.45 -20.69
N TRP A 91 -12.32 22.85 -20.81
CA TRP A 91 -11.46 22.97 -21.98
C TRP A 91 -11.94 22.02 -23.09
N ALA A 92 -12.03 22.54 -24.31
CA ALA A 92 -12.34 21.79 -25.52
C ALA A 92 -11.09 21.13 -26.12
#